data_AF-A0A8H6IL96-F1
#
_entry.id   AF-A0A8H6IL96-F1
#
_cell.length_a   1.000
_cell.length_b   1.000
_cell.length_c   1.000
_cell.angle_alpha   90.00
_cell.angle_beta   90.00
_cell.angle_gamma   90.00
#
_symmetry.space_group_name_H-M   'P 1'
#
loop_
_entity.id
_entity.type
_entity.pdbx_description
1 polymer ?
#
loop_
_entity_poly.entity_id
_entity_poly.type
_entity_poly.pdbx_seq_one_letter_code
_entity_poly.pdbx_strand_id
1 'polypeptide(L)'
;MAFRGTYEAQGLDPGQKKSFSNDFNYNYYEKANLFIYTSISLLNTYQKGKQDFQRITQSVADNIARCSKAYGSQTPELKKTIKDIQELSTIWAPGRDIFKIFRVAGSIQNRDSAFLAHNPLFYGLYVHFVRALFHRTSIGFASKPGNVIHSVQLYQALRQEKLLGEDYKRQDLEAILESQGTSAFFVGNPPTSLDGYFKNFGLTKGISATHWVPTSRNQNWRLPKSQAGIRIMKFRAIISLVFATMAEVSSDSRGLNAETIDKILEKTGGFKKGRSSESSEEQGSPNATSSAEHDGKTRRALTPVDLVHELCLAIEYEVSEVMFDYFGLEVGFKELLERVRASVDAGSGNGSLPPEIIGQIDDDKVSDIAGVIFGVAVGKGLVNLMDSNVFLRKAASAFKEGQ
;
A
#
# COMPACT_ATOMS: atom_id res chain seq x y z
N MET A 1 35.53 33.80 9.09
CA MET A 1 36.36 32.80 9.81
C MET A 1 37.00 31.78 8.88
N ALA A 2 36.26 31.08 8.02
CA ALA A 2 36.84 30.08 7.09
C ALA A 2 37.97 30.63 6.20
N PHE A 3 37.82 31.86 5.71
CA PHE A 3 38.82 32.55 4.89
C PHE A 3 40.14 32.85 5.61
N ARG A 4 40.12 32.99 6.95
CA ARG A 4 41.30 33.30 7.75
C ARG A 4 42.09 32.03 8.10
N GLY A 5 41.38 30.93 8.38
CA GLY A 5 41.98 29.64 8.71
C GLY A 5 42.73 29.00 7.54
N THR A 6 42.31 29.20 6.29
CA THR A 6 43.02 28.68 5.12
C THR A 6 44.30 29.45 4.80
N TYR A 7 44.32 30.76 5.06
CA TYR A 7 45.50 31.62 4.92
C TYR A 7 46.56 31.33 6.01
N GLU A 8 46.11 31.18 7.26
CA GLU A 8 47.00 30.88 8.41
C GLU A 8 47.62 29.48 8.32
N ALA A 9 46.88 28.47 7.81
CA ALA A 9 47.40 27.10 7.63
C ALA A 9 48.54 26.98 6.59
N GLN A 10 48.73 27.99 5.74
CA GLN A 10 49.77 28.02 4.70
C GLN A 10 50.82 29.11 4.94
N GLY A 11 50.80 29.77 6.11
CA GLY A 11 51.78 30.78 6.49
C GLY A 11 51.66 32.10 5.71
N LEU A 12 50.49 32.40 5.15
CA LEU A 12 50.26 33.59 4.33
C LEU A 12 49.47 34.66 5.10
N ASP A 13 49.94 35.91 5.05
CA ASP A 13 49.28 37.07 5.65
C ASP A 13 48.17 37.60 4.72
N PRO A 14 46.88 37.56 5.14
CA PRO A 14 45.76 38.04 4.32
C PRO A 14 45.81 39.55 4.00
N GLY A 15 46.72 40.31 4.61
CA GLY A 15 46.91 41.75 4.38
C GLY A 15 47.86 42.13 3.23
N GLN A 16 48.66 41.22 2.67
CA GLN A 16 49.67 41.58 1.66
C GLN A 16 49.12 41.59 0.23
N LYS A 17 48.41 42.66 -0.14
CA LYS A 17 48.15 43.00 -1.57
C LYS A 17 49.35 43.74 -2.16
N LYS A 18 50.05 43.14 -3.13
CA LYS A 18 51.14 43.81 -3.88
C LYS A 18 50.80 44.23 -5.33
N SER A 19 49.72 43.75 -5.94
CA SER A 19 49.16 44.34 -7.18
C SER A 19 47.71 43.89 -7.44
N PHE A 20 47.01 44.60 -8.33
CA PHE A 20 45.62 44.32 -8.75
C PHE A 20 45.50 43.09 -9.68
N SER A 21 46.60 42.55 -10.20
CA SER A 21 46.64 41.45 -11.18
C SER A 21 46.93 40.07 -10.58
N ASN A 22 46.91 39.94 -9.25
CA ASN A 22 47.07 38.63 -8.60
C ASN A 22 45.73 37.87 -8.59
N ASP A 23 45.38 37.31 -9.75
CA ASP A 23 44.23 36.43 -10.01
C ASP A 23 44.18 35.16 -9.11
N PHE A 24 45.22 34.93 -8.30
CA PHE A 24 45.20 33.89 -7.26
C PHE A 24 44.02 34.06 -6.31
N ASN A 25 43.59 35.29 -6.00
CA ASN A 25 42.46 35.52 -5.11
C ASN A 25 41.13 35.05 -5.72
N TYR A 26 40.90 35.19 -7.03
CA TYR A 26 39.62 34.84 -7.64
C TYR A 26 39.31 33.34 -7.54
N ASN A 27 40.32 32.49 -7.76
CA ASN A 27 40.22 31.04 -7.60
C ASN A 27 39.93 30.62 -6.15
N TYR A 28 40.48 31.33 -5.15
CA TYR A 28 40.16 31.08 -3.74
C TYR A 28 38.75 31.56 -3.37
N TYR A 29 38.30 32.71 -3.89
CA TYR A 29 36.93 33.17 -3.72
C TYR A 29 35.94 32.21 -4.37
N GLU A 30 36.24 31.71 -5.57
CA GLU A 30 35.40 30.73 -6.28
C GLU A 30 35.33 29.40 -5.53
N LYS A 31 36.47 28.85 -5.07
CA LYS A 31 36.48 27.62 -4.25
C LYS A 31 35.81 27.80 -2.89
N ALA A 32 36.02 28.94 -2.23
CA ALA A 32 35.36 29.24 -0.96
C ALA A 32 33.86 29.43 -1.14
N ASN A 33 33.43 30.11 -2.21
CA ASN A 33 32.02 30.25 -2.55
C ASN A 33 31.41 28.88 -2.88
N LEU A 34 32.05 28.06 -3.70
CA LEU A 34 31.59 26.70 -4.02
C LEU A 34 31.46 25.85 -2.75
N PHE A 35 32.44 25.92 -1.84
CA PHE A 35 32.37 25.23 -0.55
C PHE A 35 31.20 25.73 0.31
N ILE A 36 31.00 27.05 0.41
CA ILE A 36 29.90 27.65 1.18
C ILE A 36 28.54 27.27 0.56
N TYR A 37 28.37 27.41 -0.76
CA TYR A 37 27.14 27.03 -1.47
C TYR A 37 26.85 25.54 -1.30
N THR A 38 27.85 24.68 -1.46
CA THR A 38 27.69 23.22 -1.26
C THR A 38 27.32 22.91 0.19
N SER A 39 27.96 23.57 1.16
CA SER A 39 27.68 23.38 2.59
C SER A 39 26.26 23.83 2.96
N ILE A 40 25.83 25.00 2.46
CA ILE A 40 24.46 25.50 2.65
C ILE A 40 23.45 24.57 1.99
N SER A 41 23.73 24.11 0.76
CA SER A 41 22.84 23.18 0.05
C SER A 41 22.72 21.84 0.80
N LEU A 42 23.82 21.29 1.29
CA LEU A 42 23.82 20.07 2.10
C LEU A 42 23.07 20.26 3.42
N LEU A 43 23.26 21.40 4.09
CA LEU A 43 22.56 21.73 5.32
C LEU A 43 21.04 21.85 5.09
N ASN A 44 20.63 22.51 4.01
CA ASN A 44 19.21 22.64 3.64
C ASN A 44 18.61 21.28 3.30
N THR A 45 19.31 20.43 2.53
CA THR A 45 18.86 19.07 2.23
C THR A 45 18.74 18.23 3.51
N TYR A 46 19.69 18.37 4.44
CA TYR A 46 19.63 17.70 5.74
C TYR A 46 18.41 18.16 6.57
N GLN A 47 18.20 19.48 6.69
CA GLN A 47 17.06 20.02 7.44
C GLN A 47 15.72 19.56 6.85
N LYS A 48 15.61 19.61 5.52
CA LYS A 48 14.45 19.09 4.79
C LYS A 48 14.26 17.59 5.04
N GLY A 49 15.31 16.79 4.94
CA GLY A 49 15.28 15.36 5.22
C GLY A 49 14.84 15.04 6.65
N LYS A 50 15.26 15.83 7.64
CA LYS A 50 14.81 15.70 9.04
C LYS A 50 13.33 16.04 9.20
N GLN A 51 12.83 17.09 8.55
CA GLN A 51 11.41 17.44 8.57
C GLN A 51 10.56 16.38 7.89
N ASP A 52 11.00 15.89 6.72
CA ASP A 52 10.33 14.82 5.99
C ASP A 52 10.29 13.53 6.81
N PHE A 53 11.40 13.15 7.45
CA PHE A 53 11.46 12.04 8.39
C PHE A 53 10.37 12.14 9.46
N GLN A 54 10.32 13.28 10.18
CA GLN A 54 9.36 13.48 11.27
C GLN A 54 7.91 13.45 10.75
N ARG A 55 7.65 14.10 9.62
CA ARG A 55 6.33 14.12 8.99
C ARG A 55 5.86 12.72 8.62
N ILE A 56 6.73 11.92 8.01
CA ILE A 56 6.39 10.57 7.56
C ILE A 56 6.13 9.65 8.76
N THR A 57 7.03 9.64 9.74
CA THR A 57 6.89 8.75 10.90
C THR A 57 5.68 9.15 11.76
N GLN A 58 5.39 10.44 11.87
CA GLN A 58 4.17 10.92 12.53
C GLN A 58 2.91 10.48 11.77
N SER A 59 2.87 10.64 10.44
CA SER A 59 1.74 10.18 9.62
C SER A 59 1.47 8.68 9.78
N VAL A 60 2.53 7.86 9.81
CA VAL A 60 2.40 6.41 10.06
C VAL A 60 1.84 6.17 11.47
N ALA A 61 2.36 6.84 12.49
CA ALA A 61 1.90 6.71 13.86
C ALA A 61 0.41 7.08 14.01
N ASP A 62 -0.03 8.16 13.35
CA ASP A 62 -1.42 8.63 13.38
C ASP A 62 -2.37 7.62 12.71
N ASN A 63 -1.98 7.05 11.57
CA ASN A 63 -2.76 6.01 10.87
C ASN A 63 -2.93 4.76 11.74
N ILE A 64 -1.85 4.33 12.39
CA ILE A 64 -1.85 3.17 13.28
C ILE A 64 -2.70 3.43 14.53
N ALA A 65 -2.62 4.62 15.12
CA ALA A 65 -3.43 5.00 16.28
C ALA A 65 -4.93 4.96 15.96
N ARG A 66 -5.33 5.45 14.78
CA ARG A 66 -6.71 5.35 14.28
C ARG A 66 -7.17 3.89 14.16
N CYS A 67 -6.35 3.05 13.52
CA CYS A 67 -6.64 1.62 13.42
C CYS A 67 -6.75 0.93 14.78
N SER A 68 -5.81 1.21 15.69
CA SER A 68 -5.81 0.61 17.03
C SER A 68 -7.03 0.98 17.85
N LYS A 69 -7.61 2.17 17.63
CA LYS A 69 -8.86 2.58 18.28
C LYS A 69 -10.05 1.80 17.73
N ALA A 70 -10.12 1.60 16.42
CA ALA A 70 -11.22 0.89 15.76
C ALA A 70 -11.20 -0.63 15.98
N TYR A 71 -10.00 -1.21 16.20
CA TYR A 71 -9.79 -2.66 16.26
C TYR A 71 -9.08 -3.13 17.55
N GLY A 72 -9.10 -2.32 18.62
CA GLY A 72 -8.33 -2.57 19.86
C GLY A 72 -8.65 -3.89 20.61
N SER A 73 -9.74 -4.57 20.24
CA SER A 73 -10.22 -5.86 20.74
C SER A 73 -9.81 -7.08 19.90
N GLN A 74 -9.25 -6.89 18.69
CA GLN A 74 -8.93 -8.00 17.79
C GLN A 74 -7.66 -8.78 18.20
N THR A 75 -7.38 -9.87 17.46
CA THR A 75 -6.34 -10.88 17.70
C THR A 75 -5.06 -10.33 18.34
N PRO A 76 -4.53 -10.98 19.39
CA PRO A 76 -3.38 -10.48 20.15
C PRO A 76 -2.12 -10.26 19.30
N GLU A 77 -1.95 -11.03 18.21
CA GLU A 77 -0.84 -10.92 17.26
C GLU A 77 -0.89 -9.60 16.47
N LEU A 78 -2.08 -9.21 15.98
CA LEU A 78 -2.26 -7.95 15.28
C LEU A 78 -2.02 -6.77 16.22
N LYS A 79 -2.56 -6.86 17.44
CA LYS A 79 -2.38 -5.82 18.47
C LYS A 79 -0.90 -5.61 18.81
N LYS A 80 -0.13 -6.71 18.94
CA LYS A 80 1.32 -6.64 19.14
C LYS A 80 2.00 -5.96 17.95
N THR A 81 1.70 -6.39 16.73
CA THR A 81 2.32 -5.84 15.52
C THR A 81 2.02 -4.34 15.36
N ILE A 82 0.77 -3.92 15.56
CA ILE A 82 0.35 -2.51 15.56
C ILE A 82 1.15 -1.70 16.59
N LYS A 83 1.29 -2.22 17.81
CA LYS A 83 2.05 -1.58 18.87
C LYS A 83 3.53 -1.45 18.51
N ASP A 84 4.15 -2.49 17.99
CA ASP A 84 5.56 -2.50 17.60
C ASP A 84 5.84 -1.43 16.52
N ILE A 85 4.97 -1.31 15.52
CA ILE A 85 5.10 -0.29 14.47
C ILE A 85 4.87 1.12 15.03
N GLN A 86 3.93 1.29 15.96
CA GLN A 86 3.69 2.57 16.63
C GLN A 86 4.92 3.01 17.44
N GLU A 87 5.56 2.08 18.16
CA GLU A 87 6.79 2.34 18.91
C GLU A 87 7.92 2.75 17.96
N LEU A 88 8.15 1.99 16.88
CA LEU A 88 9.15 2.33 15.85
C LEU A 88 8.88 3.71 15.23
N SER A 89 7.63 4.01 14.89
CA SER A 89 7.25 5.29 14.27
C SER A 89 7.41 6.50 15.20
N THR A 90 7.49 6.28 16.52
CA THR A 90 7.61 7.36 17.52
C THR A 90 8.94 7.36 18.26
N ILE A 91 9.84 6.41 17.98
CA ILE A 91 11.10 6.24 18.74
C ILE A 91 12.04 7.43 18.61
N TRP A 92 11.95 8.18 17.50
CA TRP A 92 12.74 9.36 17.20
C TRP A 92 11.93 10.68 17.26
N ALA A 93 10.76 10.67 17.90
CA ALA A 93 9.98 11.88 18.16
C ALA A 93 10.77 12.86 19.06
N PRO A 94 10.43 14.17 19.08
CA PRO A 94 11.10 15.14 19.95
C PRO A 94 11.23 14.65 21.40
N GLY A 95 12.46 14.61 21.94
CA GLY A 95 12.74 14.11 23.29
C GLY A 95 12.70 12.57 23.46
N ARG A 96 12.65 11.81 22.36
CA ARG A 96 12.75 10.35 22.32
C ARG A 96 13.89 9.91 21.39
N ASP A 97 14.64 8.91 21.83
CA ASP A 97 15.59 8.15 21.01
C ASP A 97 15.94 6.82 21.71
N ILE A 98 16.52 5.89 20.96
CA ILE A 98 16.96 4.57 21.45
C ILE A 98 17.98 4.66 22.59
N PHE A 99 18.74 5.75 22.66
CA PHE A 99 19.79 5.95 23.65
C PHE A 99 19.28 6.53 24.97
N LYS A 100 18.01 6.96 25.02
CA LYS A 100 17.41 7.55 26.23
C LYS A 100 17.44 6.60 27.42
N ILE A 101 17.13 5.31 27.20
CA ILE A 101 17.16 4.28 28.24
C ILE A 101 18.58 4.15 28.82
N PHE A 102 19.60 4.11 27.95
CA PHE A 102 21.01 4.04 28.37
C PHE A 102 21.46 5.31 29.10
N ARG A 103 21.00 6.50 28.68
CA ARG A 103 21.31 7.75 29.38
C ARG A 103 20.72 7.78 30.78
N VAL A 104 19.47 7.35 30.92
CA VAL A 104 18.79 7.26 32.23
C VAL A 104 19.49 6.25 33.12
N ALA A 105 19.81 5.05 32.61
CA ALA A 105 20.51 4.01 33.37
C ALA A 105 21.92 4.44 33.79
N GLY A 106 22.61 5.24 32.97
CA GLY A 106 23.95 5.76 33.24
C GLY A 106 24.00 7.09 34.00
N SER A 107 22.86 7.63 34.47
CA SER A 107 22.78 8.97 35.09
C SER A 107 23.37 10.10 34.24
N ILE A 108 23.33 9.96 32.91
CA ILE A 108 23.82 10.95 31.96
C ILE A 108 22.72 12.00 31.75
N GLN A 109 23.10 13.29 31.67
CA GLN A 109 22.16 14.38 31.36
C GLN A 109 21.30 14.03 30.14
N ASN A 110 19.99 14.19 30.30
CA ASN A 110 19.06 13.97 29.22
C ASN A 110 19.24 15.08 28.18
N ARG A 111 19.70 14.69 27.00
CA ARG A 111 19.87 15.55 25.82
C ARG A 111 19.31 14.83 24.60
N ASP A 112 18.95 15.59 23.58
CA ASP A 112 18.59 15.02 22.28
C ASP A 112 19.80 14.30 21.67
N SER A 113 19.56 13.12 21.09
CA SER A 113 20.62 12.40 20.39
C SER A 113 21.04 13.11 19.11
N ALA A 114 22.34 13.38 18.98
CA ALA A 114 22.96 13.85 17.74
C ALA A 114 23.16 12.72 16.71
N PHE A 115 22.79 11.47 17.03
CA PHE A 115 23.02 10.31 16.18
C PHE A 115 22.47 10.52 14.77
N LEU A 116 21.22 10.94 14.65
CA LEU A 116 20.59 11.17 13.36
C LEU A 116 21.24 12.34 12.60
N ALA A 117 21.76 13.34 13.33
CA ALA A 117 22.50 14.46 12.73
C ALA A 117 23.82 14.03 12.11
N HIS A 118 24.47 13.03 12.70
CA HIS A 118 25.73 12.48 12.19
C HIS A 118 25.55 11.34 11.19
N ASN A 119 24.34 10.78 11.04
CA ASN A 119 24.07 9.61 10.21
C ASN A 119 22.90 9.85 9.24
N PRO A 120 23.04 10.73 8.24
CA PRO A 120 21.94 11.07 7.33
C PRO A 120 21.44 9.89 6.49
N LEU A 121 22.31 8.93 6.15
CA LEU A 121 21.90 7.69 5.45
C LEU A 121 20.94 6.84 6.28
N PHE A 122 21.07 6.88 7.60
CA PHE A 122 20.18 6.17 8.50
C PHE A 122 18.74 6.71 8.42
N TYR A 123 18.54 8.02 8.18
CA TYR A 123 17.20 8.57 7.99
C TYR A 123 16.44 7.90 6.84
N GLY A 124 17.08 7.79 5.68
CA GLY A 124 16.48 7.21 4.49
C GLY A 124 16.15 5.72 4.69
N LEU A 125 17.11 4.96 5.22
CA LEU A 125 16.92 3.55 5.52
C LEU A 125 15.81 3.31 6.55
N TYR A 126 15.81 4.08 7.64
CA TYR A 126 14.82 3.93 8.70
C TYR A 126 13.40 4.30 8.23
N VAL A 127 13.27 5.40 7.48
CA VAL A 127 12.00 5.79 6.87
C VAL A 127 11.51 4.70 5.93
N HIS A 128 12.36 4.22 5.03
CA HIS A 128 11.97 3.15 4.12
C HIS A 128 11.52 1.89 4.87
N PHE A 129 12.25 1.49 5.92
CA PHE A 129 11.88 0.35 6.76
C PHE A 129 10.51 0.54 7.43
N VAL A 130 10.27 1.68 8.08
CA VAL A 130 8.99 1.98 8.74
C VAL A 130 7.84 1.99 7.73
N ARG A 131 8.04 2.61 6.56
CA ARG A 131 7.06 2.62 5.46
C ARG A 131 6.72 1.21 5.00
N ALA A 132 7.72 0.40 4.68
CA ALA A 132 7.52 -0.96 4.19
C ALA A 132 6.83 -1.86 5.23
N LEU A 133 7.18 -1.71 6.51
CA LEU A 133 6.53 -2.44 7.60
C LEU A 133 5.07 -2.00 7.79
N PHE A 134 4.80 -0.70 7.71
CA PHE A 134 3.43 -0.14 7.70
C PHE A 134 2.62 -0.73 6.54
N HIS A 135 3.14 -0.70 5.32
CA HIS A 135 2.49 -1.25 4.13
C HIS A 135 2.20 -2.75 4.27
N ARG A 136 3.23 -3.54 4.61
CA ARG A 136 3.12 -5.00 4.77
C ARG A 136 2.00 -5.37 5.75
N THR A 137 1.94 -4.67 6.87
CA THR A 137 0.97 -4.94 7.92
C THR A 137 -0.42 -4.45 7.54
N SER A 138 -0.53 -3.23 7.04
CA SER A 138 -1.82 -2.61 6.68
C SER A 138 -2.50 -3.33 5.52
N ILE A 139 -1.75 -3.69 4.47
CA ILE A 139 -2.31 -4.48 3.38
C ILE A 139 -2.57 -5.94 3.79
N GLY A 140 -1.73 -6.53 4.65
CA GLY A 140 -2.00 -7.85 5.22
C GLY A 140 -3.31 -7.91 6.00
N PHE A 141 -3.67 -6.79 6.64
CA PHE A 141 -4.94 -6.61 7.32
C PHE A 141 -6.12 -6.44 6.34
N ALA A 142 -6.01 -5.51 5.38
CA ALA A 142 -7.07 -5.17 4.43
C ALA A 142 -7.27 -6.20 3.28
N SER A 143 -6.27 -7.04 3.01
CA SER A 143 -6.24 -7.86 1.78
C SER A 143 -7.17 -9.06 1.77
N LYS A 144 -7.64 -9.51 2.94
CA LYS A 144 -8.53 -10.68 3.05
C LYS A 144 -9.97 -10.29 2.67
N PRO A 145 -10.83 -11.26 2.30
CA PRO A 145 -12.23 -10.97 2.02
C PRO A 145 -12.97 -10.51 3.28
N GLY A 146 -13.14 -9.20 3.39
CA GLY A 146 -13.67 -8.49 4.53
C GLY A 146 -14.30 -7.18 4.10
N ASN A 147 -14.01 -6.10 4.82
CA ASN A 147 -14.70 -4.83 4.61
C ASN A 147 -14.35 -4.22 3.25
N VAL A 148 -13.07 -4.22 2.85
CA VAL A 148 -12.64 -3.68 1.55
C VAL A 148 -13.24 -4.43 0.37
N ILE A 149 -13.01 -5.75 0.28
CA ILE A 149 -13.44 -6.52 -0.89
C ILE A 149 -14.96 -6.47 -1.06
N HIS A 150 -15.73 -6.68 0.02
CA HIS A 150 -17.19 -6.73 -0.09
C HIS A 150 -17.82 -5.35 -0.27
N SER A 151 -17.19 -4.27 0.20
CA SER A 151 -17.63 -2.90 -0.13
C SER A 151 -17.50 -2.62 -1.62
N VAL A 152 -16.40 -3.03 -2.25
CA VAL A 152 -16.19 -2.88 -3.70
C VAL A 152 -17.19 -3.72 -4.49
N GLN A 153 -17.41 -4.98 -4.09
CA GLN A 153 -18.39 -5.85 -4.75
C GLN A 153 -19.81 -5.28 -4.64
N LEU A 154 -20.21 -4.81 -3.46
CA LEU A 154 -21.51 -4.21 -3.24
C LEU A 154 -21.67 -2.92 -4.06
N TYR A 155 -20.69 -2.04 -4.04
CA TYR A 155 -20.69 -0.82 -4.86
C TYR A 155 -20.85 -1.12 -6.36
N GLN A 156 -20.09 -2.08 -6.88
CA GLN A 156 -20.18 -2.47 -8.29
C GLN A 156 -21.56 -3.05 -8.63
N ALA A 157 -22.13 -3.87 -7.74
CA ALA A 157 -23.48 -4.39 -7.92
C ALA A 157 -24.52 -3.26 -7.95
N LEU A 158 -24.44 -2.31 -7.01
CA LEU A 158 -25.35 -1.18 -6.95
C LEU A 158 -25.25 -0.25 -8.17
N ARG A 159 -24.06 -0.09 -8.75
CA ARG A 159 -23.87 0.63 -10.02
C ARG A 159 -24.46 -0.12 -11.21
N GLN A 160 -24.23 -1.43 -11.28
CA GLN A 160 -24.72 -2.26 -12.37
C GLN A 160 -26.25 -2.37 -12.38
N GLU A 161 -26.87 -2.39 -11.20
CA GLU A 161 -28.33 -2.34 -11.03
C GLU A 161 -28.90 -0.90 -11.15
N LYS A 162 -28.06 0.09 -11.51
CA LYS A 162 -28.43 1.51 -11.70
C LYS A 162 -29.08 2.17 -10.48
N LEU A 163 -28.75 1.70 -9.27
CA LEU A 163 -29.28 2.23 -8.01
C LEU A 163 -28.46 3.41 -7.48
N LEU A 164 -27.17 3.39 -7.81
CA LEU A 164 -26.28 4.55 -7.73
C LEU A 164 -26.38 5.25 -9.10
N GLY A 165 -26.76 6.53 -9.11
CA GLY A 165 -26.89 7.29 -10.37
C GLY A 165 -25.59 7.25 -11.18
N GLU A 166 -25.65 7.46 -12.50
CA GLU A 166 -24.48 7.28 -13.37
C GLU A 166 -23.29 8.18 -12.98
N ASP A 167 -23.57 9.36 -12.41
CA ASP A 167 -22.58 10.32 -11.92
C ASP A 167 -22.06 10.01 -10.51
N TYR A 168 -22.68 9.06 -9.79
CA TYR A 168 -22.24 8.70 -8.45
C TYR A 168 -20.94 7.92 -8.52
N LYS A 169 -19.84 8.59 -8.16
CA LYS A 169 -18.51 8.00 -8.02
C LYS A 169 -17.96 8.28 -6.64
N ARG A 170 -17.66 7.22 -5.90
CA ARG A 170 -16.98 7.36 -4.61
C ARG A 170 -15.48 7.19 -4.82
N GLN A 171 -14.72 8.25 -4.57
CA GLN A 171 -13.31 8.35 -4.98
C GLN A 171 -12.42 7.27 -4.35
N ASP A 172 -12.67 6.89 -3.10
CA ASP A 172 -11.94 5.84 -2.39
C ASP A 172 -12.12 4.45 -3.02
N LEU A 173 -13.35 4.08 -3.40
CA LEU A 173 -13.69 2.82 -4.06
C LEU A 173 -13.15 2.75 -5.49
N GLU A 174 -13.25 3.84 -6.24
CA GLU A 174 -12.70 3.90 -7.61
C GLU A 174 -11.16 3.83 -7.58
N ALA A 175 -10.51 4.55 -6.64
CA ALA A 175 -9.06 4.53 -6.51
C ALA A 175 -8.53 3.14 -6.12
N ILE A 176 -9.19 2.43 -5.19
CA ILE A 176 -8.76 1.07 -4.83
C ILE A 176 -9.03 0.07 -5.97
N LEU A 177 -10.13 0.23 -6.71
CA LEU A 177 -10.46 -0.61 -7.85
C LEU A 177 -9.43 -0.45 -8.99
N GLU A 178 -9.09 0.79 -9.33
CA GLU A 178 -8.08 1.11 -10.34
C GLU A 178 -6.68 0.61 -9.91
N SER A 179 -6.30 0.87 -8.66
CA SER A 179 -4.97 0.53 -8.17
C SER A 179 -4.70 -0.98 -8.02
N GLN A 180 -5.72 -1.79 -7.72
CA GLN A 180 -5.57 -3.24 -7.52
C GLN A 180 -6.00 -4.06 -8.76
N GLY A 181 -6.84 -3.45 -9.60
CA GLY A 181 -7.51 -4.07 -10.72
C GLY A 181 -8.68 -4.96 -10.27
N THR A 182 -9.63 -5.17 -11.17
CA THR A 182 -10.86 -5.97 -10.93
C THR A 182 -10.55 -7.39 -10.43
N SER A 183 -9.47 -7.99 -10.90
CA SER A 183 -9.00 -9.30 -10.46
C SER A 183 -8.79 -9.41 -8.93
N ALA A 184 -8.49 -8.33 -8.21
CA ALA A 184 -8.33 -8.40 -6.76
C ALA A 184 -9.66 -8.61 -6.01
N PHE A 185 -10.78 -8.19 -6.61
CA PHE A 185 -12.09 -8.15 -5.96
C PHE A 185 -13.07 -9.20 -6.49
N PHE A 186 -12.88 -9.66 -7.73
CA PHE A 186 -13.81 -10.58 -8.38
C PHE A 186 -13.11 -11.84 -8.86
N VAL A 187 -13.79 -12.99 -8.75
CA VAL A 187 -13.40 -14.22 -9.44
C VAL A 187 -13.91 -14.18 -10.88
N GLY A 188 -13.00 -13.98 -11.83
CA GLY A 188 -13.33 -13.75 -13.23
C GLY A 188 -13.67 -12.28 -13.50
N ASN A 189 -14.55 -12.04 -14.48
CA ASN A 189 -15.06 -10.70 -14.77
C ASN A 189 -16.07 -10.24 -13.71
N PRO A 190 -16.22 -8.92 -13.47
CA PRO A 190 -17.26 -8.39 -12.60
C PRO A 190 -18.65 -8.94 -13.00
N PRO A 191 -19.42 -9.49 -12.06
CA PRO A 191 -20.74 -10.03 -12.37
C PRO A 191 -21.72 -8.95 -12.84
N THR A 192 -22.69 -9.33 -13.66
CA THR A 192 -23.73 -8.44 -14.19
C THR A 192 -25.15 -8.85 -13.80
N SER A 193 -25.29 -9.86 -12.96
CA SER A 193 -26.58 -10.40 -12.52
C SER A 193 -26.60 -10.64 -11.02
N LEU A 194 -27.80 -10.60 -10.43
CA LEU A 194 -28.02 -10.85 -9.00
C LEU A 194 -27.43 -12.18 -8.54
N ASP A 195 -27.70 -13.27 -9.28
CA ASP A 195 -27.13 -14.58 -8.99
C ASP A 195 -25.59 -14.52 -9.05
N GLY A 196 -25.05 -13.87 -10.08
CA GLY A 196 -23.61 -13.64 -10.24
C GLY A 196 -22.96 -12.94 -9.03
N TYR A 197 -23.59 -11.93 -8.43
CA TYR A 197 -23.08 -11.26 -7.23
C TYR A 197 -22.96 -12.22 -6.05
N PHE A 198 -24.02 -12.98 -5.79
CA PHE A 198 -24.03 -13.95 -4.69
C PHE A 198 -23.00 -15.07 -4.90
N LYS A 199 -22.88 -15.59 -6.14
CA LYS A 199 -21.84 -16.56 -6.49
C LYS A 199 -20.45 -15.98 -6.24
N ASN A 200 -20.19 -14.77 -6.73
CA ASN A 200 -18.86 -14.16 -6.63
C ASN A 200 -18.45 -13.89 -5.17
N PHE A 201 -19.37 -13.41 -4.33
CA PHE A 201 -19.16 -13.26 -2.89
C PHE A 201 -18.73 -14.57 -2.23
N GLY A 202 -19.44 -15.67 -2.52
CA GLY A 202 -19.09 -17.00 -2.02
C GLY A 202 -17.73 -17.48 -2.51
N LEU A 203 -17.45 -17.29 -3.80
CA LEU A 203 -16.15 -17.65 -4.40
C LEU A 203 -15.00 -16.86 -3.78
N THR A 204 -15.16 -15.56 -3.49
CA THR A 204 -14.11 -14.76 -2.85
C THR A 204 -13.85 -15.18 -1.40
N LYS A 205 -14.88 -15.64 -0.68
CA LYS A 205 -14.73 -16.28 0.64
C LYS A 205 -14.15 -17.71 0.58
N GLY A 206 -13.80 -18.21 -0.62
CA GLY A 206 -13.15 -19.50 -0.81
C GLY A 206 -14.11 -20.68 -0.91
N ILE A 207 -15.40 -20.44 -1.18
CA ILE A 207 -16.33 -21.53 -1.47
C ILE A 207 -16.09 -22.03 -2.90
N SER A 208 -16.15 -23.34 -3.12
CA SER A 208 -15.94 -23.96 -4.44
C SER A 208 -17.10 -23.70 -5.39
N ALA A 209 -16.79 -23.43 -6.66
CA ALA A 209 -17.78 -23.34 -7.74
C ALA A 209 -18.65 -24.60 -7.88
N THR A 210 -18.17 -25.76 -7.45
CA THR A 210 -18.89 -27.04 -7.55
C THR A 210 -20.19 -27.08 -6.75
N HIS A 211 -20.35 -26.30 -5.68
CA HIS A 211 -21.63 -26.27 -4.94
C HIS A 211 -22.76 -25.57 -5.71
N TRP A 212 -22.42 -24.82 -6.75
CA TRP A 212 -23.38 -24.14 -7.60
C TRP A 212 -23.75 -24.97 -8.83
N VAL A 213 -23.17 -26.17 -8.97
CA VAL A 213 -23.48 -27.12 -10.05
C VAL A 213 -24.61 -28.05 -9.60
N PRO A 214 -25.68 -28.22 -10.40
CA PRO A 214 -26.75 -29.16 -10.10
C PRO A 214 -26.17 -30.57 -9.94
N THR A 215 -26.25 -31.13 -8.74
CA THR A 215 -25.74 -32.48 -8.43
C THR A 215 -26.89 -33.38 -8.01
N SER A 216 -26.93 -34.61 -8.54
CA SER A 216 -28.07 -35.52 -8.41
C SER A 216 -28.06 -36.41 -7.15
N ARG A 217 -27.11 -36.27 -6.21
CA ARG A 217 -27.01 -37.14 -5.03
C ARG A 217 -26.50 -36.42 -3.78
N ASN A 218 -27.16 -36.72 -2.66
CA ASN A 218 -26.81 -36.47 -1.25
C ASN A 218 -25.65 -35.50 -1.03
N GLN A 219 -25.98 -34.23 -0.85
CA GLN A 219 -25.00 -33.26 -0.39
C GLN A 219 -24.57 -33.59 1.03
N ASN A 220 -23.28 -33.86 1.19
CA ASN A 220 -22.63 -33.66 2.48
C ASN A 220 -22.88 -32.20 2.91
N TRP A 221 -23.35 -32.00 4.14
CA TRP A 221 -23.62 -30.69 4.74
C TRP A 221 -22.40 -29.74 4.79
N ARG A 222 -21.20 -30.27 4.50
CA ARG A 222 -19.95 -29.49 4.48
C ARG A 222 -19.83 -28.71 3.19
N LEU A 223 -19.76 -27.38 3.31
CA LEU A 223 -19.48 -26.48 2.20
C LEU A 223 -18.15 -26.86 1.52
N PRO A 224 -18.15 -27.15 0.20
CA PRO A 224 -16.93 -27.51 -0.50
C PRO A 224 -16.02 -26.28 -0.59
N LYS A 225 -14.75 -26.46 -0.20
CA LYS A 225 -13.75 -25.40 -0.25
C LYS A 225 -13.06 -25.39 -1.61
N SER A 226 -12.82 -24.19 -2.13
CA SER A 226 -12.05 -23.99 -3.36
C SER A 226 -10.58 -24.37 -3.14
N GLN A 227 -9.97 -25.04 -4.11
CA GLN A 227 -8.52 -25.28 -4.14
C GLN A 227 -7.73 -23.97 -4.26
N ALA A 228 -8.30 -22.94 -4.89
CA ALA A 228 -7.69 -21.62 -5.01
C ALA A 228 -7.72 -20.83 -3.68
N GLY A 229 -8.47 -21.30 -2.67
CA GLY A 229 -8.58 -20.65 -1.37
C GLY A 229 -9.37 -19.33 -1.40
N ILE A 230 -9.19 -18.53 -0.35
CA ILE A 230 -9.78 -17.19 -0.23
C ILE A 230 -9.11 -16.20 -1.18
N ARG A 231 -9.85 -15.22 -1.68
CA ARG A 231 -9.27 -14.15 -2.49
C ARG A 231 -8.44 -13.22 -1.63
N ILE A 232 -7.26 -12.83 -2.11
CA ILE A 232 -6.37 -11.91 -1.41
C ILE A 232 -6.00 -10.78 -2.38
N MET A 233 -6.06 -9.53 -1.92
CA MET A 233 -5.59 -8.37 -2.69
C MET A 233 -4.09 -8.47 -3.00
N LYS A 234 -3.63 -7.77 -4.04
CA LYS A 234 -2.23 -7.84 -4.45
C LYS A 234 -1.36 -7.02 -3.51
N PHE A 235 -0.31 -7.65 -2.99
CA PHE A 235 0.77 -6.96 -2.28
C PHE A 235 1.56 -6.13 -3.29
N ARG A 236 1.31 -4.82 -3.25
CA ARG A 236 2.00 -3.81 -4.05
C ARG A 236 3.36 -3.44 -3.45
N ALA A 237 4.13 -2.60 -4.14
CA ALA A 237 5.46 -2.18 -3.70
C ALA A 237 6.44 -3.33 -3.36
N ILE A 238 6.55 -4.31 -4.26
CA ILE A 238 7.32 -5.54 -4.02
C ILE A 238 8.80 -5.22 -3.79
N ILE A 239 9.36 -4.21 -4.47
CA ILE A 239 10.78 -3.87 -4.36
C ILE A 239 11.05 -3.37 -2.93
N SER A 240 10.23 -2.45 -2.44
CA SER A 240 10.31 -1.93 -1.08
C SER A 240 10.13 -3.02 -0.02
N LEU A 241 9.21 -3.96 -0.24
CA LEU A 241 9.00 -5.09 0.67
C LEU A 241 10.22 -6.01 0.73
N VAL A 242 10.81 -6.36 -0.42
CA VAL A 242 12.01 -7.20 -0.48
C VAL A 242 13.18 -6.53 0.24
N PHE A 243 13.43 -5.24 -0.03
CA PHE A 243 14.54 -4.53 0.58
C PHE A 243 14.34 -4.25 2.08
N ALA A 244 13.11 -4.04 2.53
CA ALA A 244 12.83 -3.94 3.96
C ALA A 244 13.16 -5.24 4.71
N THR A 245 12.89 -6.40 4.11
CA THR A 245 13.25 -7.68 4.74
C THR A 245 14.77 -7.86 4.85
N MET A 246 15.58 -7.29 3.96
CA MET A 246 17.04 -7.32 4.10
C MET A 246 17.56 -6.51 5.29
N ALA A 247 16.80 -5.52 5.76
CA ALA A 247 17.15 -4.74 6.94
C ALA A 247 16.82 -5.46 8.27
N GLU A 248 16.13 -6.62 8.21
CA GLU A 248 15.81 -7.42 9.39
C GLU A 248 17.01 -8.28 9.85
N VAL A 249 17.17 -8.43 11.16
CA VAL A 249 18.31 -9.13 11.81
C VAL A 249 18.40 -10.62 11.43
N SER A 250 17.28 -11.24 11.05
CA SER A 250 17.17 -12.65 10.68
C SER A 250 16.99 -12.88 9.17
N SER A 251 17.41 -11.92 8.35
CA SER A 251 17.15 -11.95 6.91
C SER A 251 18.00 -12.98 6.16
N ASP A 252 17.35 -13.72 5.26
CA ASP A 252 18.05 -14.51 4.24
C ASP A 252 18.46 -13.54 3.13
N SER A 253 19.77 -13.37 2.91
CA SER A 253 20.33 -12.41 1.94
C SER A 253 19.98 -12.70 0.46
N ARG A 254 19.14 -13.71 0.21
CA ARG A 254 18.66 -14.15 -1.12
C ARG A 254 17.64 -13.22 -1.77
N GLY A 255 17.20 -12.15 -1.10
CA GLY A 255 16.20 -11.22 -1.63
C GLY A 255 16.61 -10.55 -2.95
N LEU A 256 17.91 -10.35 -3.20
CA LEU A 256 18.41 -9.77 -4.44
C LEU A 256 18.69 -10.88 -5.47
N ASN A 257 17.64 -11.32 -6.15
CA ASN A 257 17.73 -12.32 -7.21
C ASN A 257 17.45 -11.71 -8.60
N ALA A 258 17.65 -12.49 -9.65
CA ALA A 258 17.44 -12.05 -11.03
C ALA A 258 16.01 -11.55 -11.29
N GLU A 259 15.00 -12.15 -10.64
CA GLU A 259 13.60 -11.73 -10.74
C GLU A 259 13.36 -10.34 -10.11
N THR A 260 13.99 -10.07 -8.97
CA THR A 260 13.91 -8.77 -8.31
C THR A 260 14.60 -7.69 -9.15
N ILE A 261 15.73 -8.02 -9.77
CA ILE A 261 16.40 -7.13 -10.72
C ILE A 261 15.49 -6.84 -11.93
N ASP A 262 14.82 -7.84 -12.49
CA ASP A 262 13.86 -7.62 -13.59
C ASP A 262 12.71 -6.71 -13.17
N LYS A 263 12.17 -6.88 -11.95
CA LYS A 263 11.10 -6.02 -11.42
C LYS A 263 11.57 -4.58 -11.25
N ILE A 264 12.81 -4.37 -10.78
CA ILE A 264 13.41 -3.03 -10.69
C ILE A 264 13.45 -2.38 -12.08
N LEU A 265 13.97 -3.10 -13.07
CA LEU A 265 14.11 -2.58 -14.43
C LEU A 265 12.76 -2.38 -15.13
N GLU A 266 11.77 -3.22 -14.84
CA GLU A 266 10.41 -3.04 -15.34
C GLU A 266 9.80 -1.75 -14.78
N LYS A 267 9.99 -1.50 -13.48
CA LYS A 267 9.45 -0.32 -12.79
C LYS A 267 10.09 0.98 -13.30
N THR A 268 11.37 0.97 -13.60
CA THR A 268 12.10 2.17 -14.05
C THR A 268 12.13 2.34 -15.57
N GLY A 269 11.65 1.37 -16.34
CA GLY A 269 11.76 1.39 -17.80
C GLY A 269 13.19 1.10 -18.30
N GLY A 270 14.03 0.46 -17.48
CA GLY A 270 15.43 0.17 -17.77
C GLY A 270 15.68 -0.91 -18.84
N PHE A 271 14.63 -1.57 -19.35
CA PHE A 271 14.72 -2.46 -20.49
C PHE A 271 14.96 -1.65 -21.78
N LYS A 272 16.04 -1.96 -22.50
CA LYS A 272 16.23 -1.41 -23.85
C LYS A 272 15.17 -2.02 -24.76
N LYS A 273 14.37 -1.17 -25.42
CA LYS A 273 13.54 -1.58 -26.55
C LYS A 273 14.50 -2.14 -27.60
N GLY A 274 14.38 -3.43 -27.93
CA GLY A 274 15.20 -4.05 -28.95
C GLY A 274 15.13 -3.20 -30.21
N ARG A 275 16.29 -2.84 -30.76
CA ARG A 275 16.37 -2.29 -32.11
C ARG A 275 15.80 -3.37 -33.03
N SER A 276 14.56 -3.20 -33.49
CA SER A 276 14.10 -3.85 -34.70
C SER A 276 14.93 -3.24 -35.83
N SER A 277 16.07 -3.86 -36.14
CA SER A 277 16.81 -3.53 -37.33
C SER A 277 15.92 -3.82 -38.52
N GLU A 278 15.58 -2.77 -39.25
CA GLU A 278 15.20 -2.82 -40.65
C GLU A 278 16.19 -3.71 -41.41
N SER A 279 15.69 -4.82 -41.97
CA SER A 279 16.04 -5.35 -43.30
C SER A 279 15.63 -6.82 -43.39
N SER A 280 14.52 -7.11 -44.07
CA SER A 280 14.43 -8.13 -45.14
C SER A 280 12.98 -8.27 -45.59
N GLU A 281 12.77 -7.96 -46.86
CA GLU A 281 11.53 -8.16 -47.60
C GLU A 281 11.17 -9.65 -47.72
N GLU A 282 9.86 -9.90 -47.74
CA GLU A 282 9.09 -10.98 -48.39
C GLU A 282 9.68 -12.40 -48.50
N GLN A 283 9.00 -13.37 -47.87
CA GLN A 283 8.17 -14.36 -48.58
C GLN A 283 7.36 -15.22 -47.60
N GLY A 284 6.10 -15.48 -47.94
CA GLY A 284 5.09 -16.01 -47.04
C GLY A 284 5.05 -17.54 -46.89
N SER A 285 4.42 -17.98 -45.79
CA SER A 285 3.51 -19.13 -45.77
C SER A 285 2.70 -19.15 -44.45
N PRO A 286 1.38 -19.38 -44.47
CA PRO A 286 0.55 -19.37 -43.27
C PRO A 286 0.36 -20.79 -42.74
N ASN A 287 1.09 -21.16 -41.67
CA ASN A 287 0.65 -22.13 -40.67
C ASN A 287 1.74 -22.35 -39.61
N ALA A 288 1.60 -21.69 -38.46
CA ALA A 288 2.11 -22.22 -37.20
C ALA A 288 1.37 -21.55 -36.04
N THR A 289 0.74 -22.42 -35.25
CA THR A 289 0.10 -22.22 -33.95
C THR A 289 0.75 -21.16 -33.06
N SER A 290 -0.09 -20.29 -32.51
CA SER A 290 0.22 -19.25 -31.51
C SER A 290 0.79 -19.85 -30.22
N SER A 291 2.11 -20.02 -30.15
CA SER A 291 2.85 -20.02 -28.89
C SER A 291 3.27 -18.60 -28.59
N ALA A 292 2.83 -18.08 -27.43
CA ALA A 292 3.09 -16.74 -26.95
C ALA A 292 4.56 -16.33 -27.15
N GLU A 293 4.76 -15.26 -27.91
CA GLU A 293 6.03 -14.58 -28.08
C GLU A 293 6.54 -14.15 -26.69
N HIS A 294 7.63 -14.79 -26.24
CA HIS A 294 8.51 -14.19 -25.25
C HIS A 294 9.15 -12.96 -25.91
N ASP A 295 8.51 -11.81 -25.72
CA ASP A 295 9.02 -10.51 -26.16
C ASP A 295 10.47 -10.35 -25.68
N GLY A 296 11.38 -10.10 -26.62
CA GLY A 296 12.83 -10.12 -26.46
C GLY A 296 13.36 -8.95 -25.63
N LYS A 297 13.06 -8.94 -24.33
CA LYS A 297 13.61 -7.98 -23.37
C LYS A 297 15.07 -8.33 -23.07
N THR A 298 16.01 -7.83 -23.88
CA THR A 298 17.43 -7.93 -23.54
C THR A 298 17.75 -7.01 -22.36
N ARG A 299 18.22 -7.59 -21.25
CA ARG A 299 18.73 -6.84 -20.09
C ARG A 299 19.90 -5.95 -20.54
N ARG A 300 19.86 -4.68 -20.16
CA ARG A 300 21.04 -3.81 -20.26
C ARG A 300 22.12 -4.36 -19.32
N ALA A 301 23.37 -4.40 -19.76
CA ALA A 301 24.50 -4.62 -18.85
C ALA A 301 24.58 -3.41 -17.90
N LEU A 302 24.35 -3.63 -16.61
CA LEU A 302 24.35 -2.60 -15.58
C LEU A 302 25.63 -2.69 -14.77
N THR A 303 26.27 -1.55 -14.51
CA THR A 303 27.28 -1.47 -13.46
C THR A 303 26.62 -1.52 -12.08
N PRO A 304 27.36 -1.83 -11.00
CA PRO A 304 26.82 -1.75 -9.64
C PRO A 304 26.24 -0.36 -9.31
N VAL A 305 26.84 0.71 -9.83
CA VAL A 305 26.36 2.08 -9.62
C VAL A 305 25.03 2.31 -10.35
N ASP A 306 24.93 1.84 -11.60
CA ASP A 306 23.67 1.93 -12.35
C ASP A 306 22.56 1.16 -11.64
N LEU A 307 22.83 -0.04 -11.13
CA LEU A 307 21.85 -0.84 -10.41
C LEU A 307 21.36 -0.15 -9.14
N VAL A 308 22.25 0.47 -8.37
CA VAL A 308 21.86 1.25 -7.18
C VAL A 308 21.00 2.45 -7.56
N HIS A 309 21.34 3.13 -8.66
CA HIS A 309 20.54 4.25 -9.14
C HIS A 309 19.12 3.80 -9.57
N GLU A 310 19.01 2.73 -10.37
CA GLU A 310 17.73 2.14 -10.77
C GLU A 310 16.91 1.70 -9.55
N LEU A 311 17.56 1.10 -8.54
CA LEU A 311 16.91 0.73 -7.29
C LEU A 311 16.35 1.96 -6.56
N CYS A 312 17.13 3.03 -6.43
CA CYS A 312 16.67 4.27 -5.79
C CYS A 312 15.44 4.84 -6.50
N LEU A 313 15.45 4.87 -7.83
CA LEU A 313 14.30 5.31 -8.63
C LEU A 313 13.09 4.40 -8.42
N ALA A 314 13.29 3.09 -8.43
CA ALA A 314 12.21 2.12 -8.26
C ALA A 314 11.55 2.24 -6.87
N ILE A 315 12.36 2.41 -5.81
CA ILE A 315 11.86 2.67 -4.45
C ILE A 315 11.06 3.99 -4.42
N GLU A 316 11.56 5.05 -5.07
CA GLU A 316 10.86 6.33 -5.12
C GLU A 316 9.50 6.22 -5.83
N TYR A 317 9.43 5.47 -6.95
CA TYR A 317 8.17 5.18 -7.63
C TYR A 317 7.17 4.39 -6.78
N GLU A 318 7.65 3.59 -5.83
CA GLU A 318 6.81 2.82 -4.92
C GLU A 318 6.37 3.59 -3.67
N VAL A 319 6.91 4.80 -3.40
CA VAL A 319 6.59 5.55 -2.17
C VAL A 319 5.09 5.77 -2.00
N SER A 320 4.37 6.11 -3.07
CA SER A 320 2.91 6.31 -3.04
C SER A 320 2.15 5.00 -2.75
N GLU A 321 2.68 3.86 -3.20
CA GLU A 321 2.08 2.54 -2.96
C GLU A 321 2.30 2.08 -1.52
N VAL A 322 3.52 2.27 -0.99
CA VAL A 322 3.90 1.88 0.38
C VAL A 322 3.22 2.78 1.43
N MET A 323 2.98 4.04 1.10
CA MET A 323 2.32 4.99 1.99
C MET A 323 0.79 4.98 1.90
N PHE A 324 0.21 4.12 1.06
CA PHE A 324 -1.24 4.03 0.95
C PHE A 324 -1.86 3.51 2.26
N ASP A 325 -2.81 4.25 2.82
CA ASP A 325 -3.41 3.97 4.13
C ASP A 325 -4.48 2.87 4.06
N TYR A 326 -4.04 1.61 3.90
CA TYR A 326 -4.95 0.46 3.90
C TYR A 326 -5.69 0.28 5.22
N PHE A 327 -5.12 0.74 6.34
CA PHE A 327 -5.83 0.72 7.63
C PHE A 327 -6.99 1.70 7.65
N GLY A 328 -6.77 2.95 7.25
CA GLY A 328 -7.82 3.95 7.12
C GLY A 328 -8.91 3.50 6.15
N LEU A 329 -8.52 2.87 5.04
CA LEU A 329 -9.46 2.30 4.07
C LEU A 329 -10.35 1.21 4.69
N GLU A 330 -9.74 0.26 5.41
CA GLU A 330 -10.46 -0.84 6.06
C GLU A 330 -11.42 -0.32 7.15
N VAL A 331 -10.99 0.66 7.96
CA VAL A 331 -11.86 1.34 8.96
C VAL A 331 -13.03 2.06 8.27
N GLY A 332 -12.76 2.88 7.25
CA GLY A 332 -13.81 3.65 6.56
C GLY A 332 -14.82 2.76 5.83
N PHE A 333 -14.40 1.59 5.34
CA PHE A 333 -15.30 0.62 4.76
C PHE A 333 -16.06 -0.22 5.78
N LYS A 334 -15.48 -0.47 6.96
CA LYS A 334 -16.25 -1.02 8.08
C LYS A 334 -17.40 -0.09 8.46
N GLU A 335 -17.13 1.21 8.64
CA GLU A 335 -18.14 2.23 8.96
C GLU A 335 -19.21 2.36 7.85
N LEU A 336 -18.82 2.23 6.59
CA LEU A 336 -19.76 2.17 5.46
C LEU A 336 -20.69 0.95 5.59
N LEU A 337 -20.15 -0.23 5.84
CA LEU A 337 -20.93 -1.47 5.94
C LEU A 337 -21.81 -1.50 7.19
N GLU A 338 -21.38 -0.89 8.29
CA GLU A 338 -22.21 -0.66 9.49
C GLU A 338 -23.41 0.23 9.17
N ARG A 339 -23.23 1.30 8.38
CA ARG A 339 -24.36 2.12 7.91
C ARG A 339 -25.28 1.37 6.96
N VAL A 340 -24.72 0.56 6.07
CA VAL A 340 -25.52 -0.32 5.19
C VAL A 340 -26.37 -1.28 6.03
N ARG A 341 -25.76 -1.91 7.05
CA ARG A 341 -26.47 -2.78 8.00
C ARG A 341 -27.60 -2.00 8.70
N ALA A 342 -27.30 -0.84 9.27
CA ALA A 342 -28.29 -0.01 9.94
C ALA A 342 -29.47 0.37 9.02
N SER A 343 -29.19 0.76 7.76
CA SER A 343 -30.23 1.10 6.78
C SER A 343 -31.11 -0.09 6.40
N VAL A 344 -30.49 -1.27 6.27
CA VAL A 344 -31.18 -2.54 6.03
C VAL A 344 -32.07 -2.92 7.21
N ASP A 345 -31.59 -2.73 8.44
CA ASP A 345 -32.26 -3.11 9.69
C ASP A 345 -33.37 -2.13 10.12
N ALA A 346 -33.29 -0.84 9.77
CA ALA A 346 -34.15 0.24 10.29
C ALA A 346 -35.66 0.20 9.93
N GLY A 347 -36.20 -0.90 9.38
CA GLY A 347 -37.62 -1.01 9.06
C GLY A 347 -38.34 -2.13 9.81
N SER A 348 -39.12 -1.85 10.84
CA SER A 348 -39.93 -2.85 11.58
C SER A 348 -41.15 -3.40 10.78
N GLY A 349 -41.01 -3.68 9.48
CA GLY A 349 -42.06 -4.21 8.61
C GLY A 349 -41.51 -5.07 7.46
N ASN A 350 -42.30 -5.29 6.39
CA ASN A 350 -42.03 -6.15 5.22
C ASN A 350 -40.74 -5.85 4.39
N GLY A 351 -39.74 -5.17 4.96
CA GLY A 351 -38.46 -4.83 4.33
C GLY A 351 -37.27 -4.75 5.29
N SER A 352 -37.32 -5.30 6.51
CA SER A 352 -36.12 -5.58 7.33
C SER A 352 -35.61 -6.99 7.12
N LEU A 353 -34.33 -7.21 7.45
CA LEU A 353 -33.82 -8.56 7.61
C LEU A 353 -34.54 -9.25 8.80
N PRO A 354 -34.88 -10.54 8.67
CA PRO A 354 -35.39 -11.32 9.79
C PRO A 354 -34.43 -11.27 10.99
N PRO A 355 -34.96 -11.23 12.24
CA PRO A 355 -34.16 -11.26 13.45
C PRO A 355 -33.18 -12.44 13.50
N GLU A 356 -33.58 -13.57 12.92
CA GLU A 356 -32.79 -14.81 12.81
C GLU A 356 -31.53 -14.64 11.95
N ILE A 357 -31.58 -13.81 10.91
CA ILE A 357 -30.45 -13.51 10.03
C ILE A 357 -29.59 -12.41 10.65
N ILE A 358 -30.21 -11.39 11.24
CA ILE A 358 -29.50 -10.30 11.93
C ILE A 358 -28.63 -10.85 13.07
N GLY A 359 -29.15 -11.79 13.85
CA GLY A 359 -28.41 -12.43 14.96
C GLY A 359 -27.27 -13.36 14.51
N GLN A 360 -27.20 -13.73 13.23
CA GLN A 360 -26.11 -14.54 12.68
C GLN A 360 -24.93 -13.69 12.17
N ILE A 361 -25.15 -12.40 11.94
CA ILE A 361 -24.08 -11.48 11.53
C ILE A 361 -23.39 -10.98 12.80
N ASP A 362 -22.22 -11.54 13.06
CA ASP A 362 -21.29 -11.09 14.09
C ASP A 362 -20.90 -9.63 13.83
N ASP A 363 -20.88 -8.79 14.88
CA ASP A 363 -20.49 -7.39 14.79
C ASP A 363 -19.04 -7.23 14.30
N ASP A 364 -18.19 -8.22 14.60
CA ASP A 364 -16.81 -8.28 14.12
C ASP A 364 -16.71 -8.66 12.63
N LYS A 365 -17.80 -9.13 12.01
CA LYS A 365 -17.89 -9.56 10.60
C LYS A 365 -18.97 -8.83 9.82
N VAL A 366 -19.12 -7.52 10.07
CA VAL A 366 -20.09 -6.68 9.36
C VAL A 366 -20.06 -6.84 7.84
N SER A 367 -18.91 -7.16 7.24
CA SER A 367 -18.78 -7.44 5.80
C SER A 367 -19.67 -8.57 5.26
N ASP A 368 -20.17 -9.47 6.12
CA ASP A 368 -21.07 -10.54 5.71
C ASP A 368 -22.47 -10.00 5.34
N ILE A 369 -22.79 -8.75 5.69
CA ILE A 369 -24.02 -8.05 5.26
C ILE A 369 -24.15 -8.01 3.73
N ALA A 370 -23.04 -7.87 2.99
CA ALA A 370 -23.07 -7.88 1.53
C ALA A 370 -23.56 -9.23 0.98
N GLY A 371 -23.08 -10.33 1.58
CA GLY A 371 -23.52 -11.68 1.24
C GLY A 371 -24.99 -11.91 1.55
N VAL A 372 -25.48 -11.38 2.67
CA VAL A 372 -26.90 -11.43 3.05
C VAL A 372 -27.76 -10.65 2.04
N ILE A 373 -27.37 -9.42 1.70
CA ILE A 373 -28.07 -8.61 0.69
C ILE A 373 -28.16 -9.34 -0.64
N PHE A 374 -27.03 -9.90 -1.13
CA PHE A 374 -27.02 -10.68 -2.37
C PHE A 374 -27.85 -11.96 -2.29
N GLY A 375 -27.78 -12.67 -1.16
CA GLY A 375 -28.53 -13.91 -0.95
C GLY A 375 -30.04 -13.69 -0.98
N VAL A 376 -30.51 -12.61 -0.35
CA VAL A 376 -31.93 -12.24 -0.39
C VAL A 376 -32.35 -11.75 -1.78
N ALA A 377 -31.51 -10.98 -2.47
CA ALA A 377 -31.79 -10.51 -3.83
C ALA A 377 -32.02 -11.65 -4.84
N VAL A 378 -31.39 -12.81 -4.62
CA VAL A 378 -31.52 -14.02 -5.46
C VAL A 378 -32.60 -14.99 -4.93
N GLY A 379 -33.29 -14.64 -3.85
CA GLY A 379 -34.31 -15.50 -3.24
C GLY A 379 -33.75 -16.73 -2.52
N LYS A 380 -32.46 -16.71 -2.15
CA LYS A 380 -31.77 -17.77 -1.39
C LYS A 380 -31.82 -17.54 0.13
N GLY A 381 -32.59 -16.56 0.60
CA GLY A 381 -32.84 -16.28 2.01
C GLY A 381 -34.14 -16.94 2.52
N LEU A 382 -34.31 -17.00 3.84
CA LEU A 382 -35.49 -17.52 4.55
C LEU A 382 -36.81 -16.76 4.28
N VAL A 383 -36.82 -15.79 3.36
CA VAL A 383 -37.97 -14.91 3.11
C VAL A 383 -38.25 -14.79 1.62
N ASN A 384 -39.45 -15.21 1.22
CA ASN A 384 -40.05 -14.81 -0.06
C ASN A 384 -40.51 -13.35 0.08
N LEU A 385 -39.64 -12.40 -0.26
CA LEU A 385 -40.01 -10.99 -0.34
C LEU A 385 -40.57 -10.68 -1.72
N MET A 386 -41.67 -9.92 -1.77
CA MET A 386 -42.31 -9.48 -3.02
C MET A 386 -41.43 -8.57 -3.89
N ASP A 387 -40.41 -7.93 -3.32
CA ASP A 387 -39.42 -7.13 -4.04
C ASP A 387 -38.01 -7.48 -3.53
N SER A 388 -37.33 -8.37 -4.24
CA SER A 388 -35.98 -8.84 -3.90
C SER A 388 -34.93 -7.73 -3.92
N ASN A 389 -35.23 -6.58 -4.54
CA ASN A 389 -34.31 -5.45 -4.67
C ASN A 389 -34.45 -4.40 -3.55
N VAL A 390 -35.39 -4.57 -2.60
CA VAL A 390 -35.57 -3.62 -1.48
C VAL A 390 -34.28 -3.40 -0.69
N PHE A 391 -33.53 -4.48 -0.42
CA PHE A 391 -32.27 -4.39 0.32
C PHE A 391 -31.14 -3.75 -0.47
N LEU A 392 -31.09 -3.96 -1.79
CA LEU A 392 -30.14 -3.26 -2.65
C LEU A 392 -30.46 -1.76 -2.70
N ARG A 393 -31.74 -1.37 -2.73
CA ARG A 393 -32.15 0.05 -2.66
C ARG A 393 -31.77 0.70 -1.33
N LYS A 394 -31.98 0.01 -0.20
CA LYS A 394 -31.56 0.48 1.13
C LYS A 394 -30.04 0.58 1.27
N ALA A 395 -29.31 -0.39 0.72
CA ALA A 395 -27.86 -0.28 0.64
C ALA A 395 -27.46 0.95 -0.20
N ALA A 396 -28.11 1.20 -1.33
CA ALA A 396 -27.84 2.39 -2.14
C ALA A 396 -28.13 3.71 -1.42
N SER A 397 -29.15 3.80 -0.56
CA SER A 397 -29.37 5.00 0.28
C SER A 397 -28.25 5.21 1.28
N ALA A 398 -27.78 4.15 1.95
CA ALA A 398 -26.67 4.24 2.89
C ALA A 398 -25.36 4.71 2.23
N PHE A 399 -25.13 4.33 0.96
CA PHE A 399 -24.00 4.86 0.19
C PHE A 399 -24.14 6.36 -0.08
N LYS A 400 -25.35 6.85 -0.36
CA LYS A 400 -25.62 8.28 -0.67
C LYS A 400 -25.61 9.18 0.56
N GLU A 401 -26.07 8.69 1.71
CA GLU A 401 -26.12 9.43 2.98
C GLU A 401 -24.73 9.70 3.57
N GLY A 402 -23.68 9.09 3.01
CA GLY A 402 -22.35 9.10 3.58
C GLY A 402 -21.37 10.14 3.07
N GLN A 403 -21.85 11.17 2.39
CA GLN A 403 -21.07 12.33 1.95
C GLN A 403 -21.21 13.52 2.89
#